data_AF-A0A3E2BJT1-F1
#
_entry.id   AF-A0A3E2BJT1-F1
#
_cell.length_a   1.000
_cell.length_b   1.000
_cell.length_c   1.000
_cell.angle_alpha   90.00
_cell.angle_beta   90.00
_cell.angle_gamma   90.00
#
_symmetry.space_group_name_H-M   'P 1'
#
loop_
_entity.id
_entity.type
_entity.pdbx_description
1 polymer ?
#
loop_
_entity_poly.entity_id
_entity_poly.type
_entity_poly.pdbx_seq_one_letter_code
_entity_poly.pdbx_strand_id
1 'polypeptide(L)'
;MKTSLKGAFILSLAFFMVLFFIFSGAVSLSMPLKAGPAARAQATSQAGPVQKYRGFEVKTGIVNDQVQYSLVKENSVEFTINGKCELENIKLSVGGKQYRYAKVERVVEDGHIEKNDLFAYICYEPQALNDPQANPEEVQFKFFRGKISPVINPDYPLYATLKLSAERQGIKMPQRTLAVLNGFGSASHEFFCYLEGAGDTVPAVDSCSIPFDEVLETHYRNKNAVALMDLGDKYARRFDYEKAEKAYLKALSLPGQEDYRRLVEMYLESGQPARARQYLLGQLKRSPMNFNLHLLLARTYLYEKAYDKAIEEAEASLKLEAERGQYESYAILGRAQLGKRNYVEAIKALGQAAVLAEKECRESRELWDRFFRQEQQQPASDCRLFRVPYEQAIVYALLCLEEYDRAEKGAEALVRVAASDPYNYAWQAFASAALGKFDKAAELADQSLALFKRRGIGAGIAKGEIYPQVISVQAGTPAGRAGLKKGDRIIAVNGQDLRFFREQEEPEQALARLVRKEEKVKLLVQPAGSPELKTVEVQSEEFLNEKATPVVKLKELIGKSKYKVDPVAFRKLLDEFAGL
;
A
#
# COMPACT_ATOMS: atom_id res chain seq x y z
N MET A 1 -55.24 25.85 40.98
CA MET A 1 -54.18 26.74 41.51
C MET A 1 -53.23 27.02 40.35
N LYS A 2 -53.31 28.17 39.65
CA LYS A 2 -52.48 29.39 39.88
C LYS A 2 -51.07 29.00 40.35
N THR A 3 -49.96 29.22 39.63
CA THR A 3 -49.56 30.36 38.78
C THR A 3 -48.24 30.05 38.03
N SER A 4 -48.08 30.57 36.80
CA SER A 4 -46.94 31.35 36.23
C SER A 4 -45.48 30.94 36.53
N LEU A 5 -44.46 31.09 35.68
CA LEU A 5 -44.20 31.46 34.27
C LEU A 5 -42.66 31.69 34.19
N LYS A 6 -42.06 31.65 32.98
CA LYS A 6 -40.67 32.07 32.59
C LYS A 6 -39.57 31.04 32.91
N GLY A 7 -38.73 30.54 32.00
CA GLY A 7 -38.34 30.98 30.65
C GLY A 7 -37.11 31.88 30.70
N ALA A 8 -35.91 31.35 30.42
CA ALA A 8 -34.79 32.03 29.74
C ALA A 8 -33.54 31.13 29.57
N PHE A 9 -33.32 30.77 28.31
CA PHE A 9 -32.05 30.61 27.56
C PHE A 9 -30.80 31.37 28.09
N ILE A 10 -29.59 30.79 27.93
CA ILE A 10 -28.39 31.36 27.23
C ILE A 10 -27.07 30.64 27.63
N LEU A 11 -26.30 30.27 26.58
CA LEU A 11 -24.82 30.15 26.35
C LEU A 11 -23.85 29.94 27.53
N SER A 12 -22.67 29.30 27.48
CA SER A 12 -21.70 28.74 26.50
C SER A 12 -20.29 29.13 27.01
N LEU A 13 -19.26 28.39 26.59
CA LEU A 13 -17.80 28.61 26.77
C LEU A 13 -17.24 28.39 28.19
N ALA A 14 -15.99 27.99 28.43
CA ALA A 14 -14.90 27.31 27.71
C ALA A 14 -13.69 27.23 28.69
N PHE A 15 -12.65 26.47 28.31
CA PHE A 15 -11.23 26.58 28.71
C PHE A 15 -10.66 25.83 29.94
N PHE A 16 -9.88 24.78 29.61
CA PHE A 16 -8.48 24.48 29.99
C PHE A 16 -7.94 24.95 31.37
N MET A 17 -7.44 24.00 32.18
CA MET A 17 -6.16 24.19 32.87
C MET A 17 -5.45 22.88 33.27
N VAL A 18 -4.20 22.81 32.85
CA VAL A 18 -3.10 21.93 33.28
C VAL A 18 -2.68 22.34 34.70
N LEU A 19 -2.30 21.38 35.56
CA LEU A 19 -1.63 21.69 36.83
C LEU A 19 -0.38 20.83 37.04
N PHE A 20 0.74 21.53 37.05
CA PHE A 20 2.07 21.16 37.53
C PHE A 20 2.05 20.91 39.05
N PHE A 21 2.90 20.01 39.53
CA PHE A 21 3.38 20.01 40.91
C PHE A 21 4.90 20.22 40.94
N ILE A 22 5.31 21.25 41.68
CA ILE A 22 6.68 21.56 42.08
C ILE A 22 6.86 21.08 43.51
N PHE A 23 7.97 20.40 43.81
CA PHE A 23 8.57 20.45 45.14
C PHE A 23 10.09 20.63 44.99
N SER A 24 10.58 21.66 45.68
CA SER A 24 11.97 22.11 45.78
C SER A 24 12.61 21.58 47.07
N GLY A 25 13.93 21.40 47.06
CA GLY A 25 14.72 21.15 48.28
C GLY A 25 16.06 20.49 47.99
N ALA A 26 17.10 21.31 47.78
CA ALA A 26 18.47 20.91 47.52
C ALA A 26 19.29 20.67 48.81
N VAL A 27 20.19 19.68 48.80
CA VAL A 27 21.49 19.72 49.50
C VAL A 27 22.54 19.05 48.63
N SER A 28 23.65 19.77 48.45
CA SER A 28 24.84 19.47 47.66
C SER A 28 25.80 18.50 48.34
N LEU A 29 26.38 17.58 47.58
CA LEU A 29 27.72 17.03 47.83
C LEU A 29 28.38 16.67 46.49
N SER A 30 29.43 17.42 46.18
CA SER A 30 30.34 17.22 45.06
C SER A 30 31.40 16.18 45.43
N MET A 31 31.56 15.12 44.62
CA MET A 31 32.83 14.46 44.28
C MET A 31 32.59 13.30 43.29
N PRO A 32 33.63 12.81 42.59
CA PRO A 32 33.62 12.60 41.14
C PRO A 32 33.04 11.25 40.73
N LEU A 33 32.32 11.23 39.60
CA LEU A 33 32.01 10.00 38.87
C LEU A 33 33.33 9.41 38.35
N LYS A 34 33.96 8.56 39.16
CA LYS A 34 34.84 7.50 38.65
C LYS A 34 34.02 6.70 37.66
N ALA A 35 34.37 6.81 36.38
CA ALA A 35 33.98 5.85 35.37
C ALA A 35 34.39 4.46 35.89
N GLY A 36 33.42 3.72 36.42
CA GLY A 36 33.58 2.28 36.59
C GLY A 36 33.90 1.71 35.21
N PRO A 37 34.82 0.73 35.10
CA PRO A 37 35.09 0.12 33.82
C PRO A 37 33.73 -0.38 33.30
N ALA A 38 33.35 0.08 32.11
CA ALA A 38 32.27 -0.52 31.37
C ALA A 38 32.49 -2.03 31.49
N ALA A 39 31.58 -2.71 32.19
CA ALA A 39 31.46 -4.14 32.06
C ALA A 39 31.09 -4.34 30.60
N ARG A 40 32.12 -4.41 29.76
CA ARG A 40 32.13 -5.13 28.52
C ARG A 40 31.57 -6.47 28.96
N ALA A 41 30.26 -6.66 28.78
CA ALA A 41 29.76 -7.97 28.50
C ALA A 41 30.57 -8.39 27.29
N GLN A 42 31.70 -9.05 27.55
CA GLN A 42 32.24 -10.01 26.61
C GLN A 42 31.07 -10.95 26.42
N ALA A 43 30.28 -10.69 25.38
CA ALA A 43 29.58 -11.74 24.68
C ALA A 43 30.70 -12.70 24.27
N THR A 44 31.02 -13.63 25.15
CA THR A 44 31.70 -14.86 24.77
C THR A 44 30.87 -15.40 23.64
N SER A 45 31.36 -15.22 22.41
CA SER A 45 30.76 -15.80 21.21
C SER A 45 30.91 -17.31 21.34
N GLN A 46 30.01 -17.96 22.06
CA GLN A 46 29.77 -19.37 21.83
C GLN A 46 29.16 -19.43 20.43
N ALA A 47 29.98 -19.79 19.46
CA ALA A 47 29.52 -20.10 18.12
C ALA A 47 28.37 -21.11 18.26
N GLY A 48 27.19 -20.76 17.73
CA GLY A 48 26.03 -21.64 17.81
C GLY A 48 26.31 -23.02 17.20
N PRO A 49 25.50 -24.04 17.52
CA PRO A 49 25.68 -25.38 16.96
C PRO A 49 25.54 -25.33 15.43
N VAL A 50 26.32 -26.17 14.73
CA VAL A 50 26.19 -26.35 13.28
C VAL A 50 24.80 -26.92 12.98
N GLN A 51 24.03 -26.21 12.16
CA GLN A 51 22.69 -26.61 11.76
C GLN A 51 22.76 -27.31 10.40
N LYS A 52 22.37 -28.58 10.34
CA LYS A 52 22.37 -29.34 9.10
C LYS A 52 20.96 -29.48 8.56
N TYR A 53 20.76 -29.08 7.31
CA TYR A 53 19.47 -29.12 6.65
C TYR A 53 19.44 -30.17 5.55
N ARG A 54 18.29 -30.83 5.41
CA ARG A 54 17.94 -31.67 4.25
C ARG A 54 16.60 -31.25 3.69
N GLY A 55 16.49 -31.19 2.37
CA GLY A 55 15.24 -30.87 1.70
C GLY A 55 14.97 -31.76 0.51
N PHE A 56 13.71 -31.74 0.08
CA PHE A 56 13.23 -32.38 -1.14
C PHE A 56 12.47 -31.36 -1.98
N GLU A 57 12.41 -31.59 -3.29
CA GLU A 57 11.78 -30.65 -4.20
C GLU A 57 10.25 -30.72 -4.08
N VAL A 58 9.64 -29.53 -4.06
CA VAL A 58 8.22 -29.29 -4.20
C VAL A 58 8.01 -28.51 -5.49
N LYS A 59 7.12 -28.99 -6.35
CA LYS A 59 6.73 -28.25 -7.56
C LYS A 59 5.36 -27.63 -7.35
N THR A 60 5.30 -26.33 -7.63
CA THR A 60 4.05 -25.57 -7.66
C THR A 60 3.86 -25.05 -9.08
N GLY A 61 2.76 -25.42 -9.73
CA GLY A 61 2.48 -25.02 -11.11
C GLY A 61 1.01 -24.72 -11.31
N ILE A 62 0.67 -24.02 -12.39
CA ILE A 62 -0.72 -23.80 -12.79
C ILE A 62 -1.04 -24.78 -13.93
N VAL A 63 -2.05 -25.62 -13.73
CA VAL A 63 -2.59 -26.51 -14.76
C VAL A 63 -4.09 -26.28 -14.82
N ASN A 64 -4.61 -25.86 -15.98
CA ASN A 64 -6.03 -25.51 -16.18
C ASN A 64 -6.53 -24.50 -15.13
N ASP A 65 -5.79 -23.40 -14.92
CA ASP A 65 -6.09 -22.35 -13.93
C ASP A 65 -6.18 -22.81 -12.47
N GLN A 66 -5.68 -24.02 -12.17
CA GLN A 66 -5.58 -24.55 -10.82
C GLN A 66 -4.13 -24.77 -10.42
N VAL A 67 -3.82 -24.40 -9.18
CA VAL A 67 -2.49 -24.61 -8.61
C VAL A 67 -2.35 -26.09 -8.25
N GLN A 68 -1.42 -26.76 -8.93
CA GLN A 68 -1.01 -28.12 -8.62
C GLN A 68 0.26 -28.10 -7.78
N TYR A 69 0.28 -29.00 -6.80
CA TYR A 69 1.39 -29.23 -5.90
C TYR A 69 1.85 -30.67 -6.07
N SER A 70 3.15 -30.89 -6.24
CA SER A 70 3.72 -32.24 -6.28
C SER A 70 5.05 -32.32 -5.57
N LEU A 71 5.38 -33.52 -5.09
CA LEU A 71 6.67 -33.84 -4.48
C LEU A 71 7.54 -34.61 -5.46
N VAL A 72 8.78 -34.18 -5.60
CA VAL A 72 9.80 -34.89 -6.40
C VAL A 72 10.85 -35.42 -5.43
N LYS A 73 10.61 -36.61 -4.89
CA LYS A 73 11.42 -37.19 -3.81
C LYS A 73 12.82 -37.63 -4.26
N GLU A 74 13.03 -37.90 -5.55
CA GLU A 74 14.36 -38.17 -6.09
C GLU A 74 15.28 -36.93 -6.07
N ASN A 75 14.70 -35.74 -6.00
CA ASN A 75 15.44 -34.50 -5.96
C ASN A 75 15.60 -34.06 -4.50
N SER A 76 16.83 -33.73 -4.12
CA SER A 76 17.17 -33.41 -2.74
C SER A 76 18.20 -32.31 -2.65
N VAL A 77 18.23 -31.63 -1.50
CA VAL A 77 19.30 -30.72 -1.13
C VAL A 77 19.80 -31.00 0.28
N GLU A 78 21.09 -30.85 0.50
CA GLU A 78 21.68 -30.74 1.82
C GLU A 78 22.59 -29.52 1.92
N PHE A 79 22.63 -28.87 3.09
CA PHE A 79 23.55 -27.78 3.40
C PHE A 79 23.72 -27.64 4.91
N THR A 80 24.77 -26.93 5.33
CA THR A 80 25.02 -26.62 6.74
C THR A 80 25.10 -25.11 6.96
N ILE A 81 24.59 -24.62 8.09
CA ILE A 81 24.78 -23.25 8.57
C ILE A 81 25.61 -23.34 9.86
N ASN A 82 26.80 -22.74 9.86
CA ASN A 82 27.69 -22.79 11.02
C ASN A 82 27.29 -21.74 12.08
N GLY A 83 27.95 -21.77 13.25
CA GLY A 83 27.67 -20.84 14.35
C GLY A 83 28.00 -19.36 14.08
N LYS A 84 28.62 -19.04 12.93
CA LYS A 84 28.85 -17.67 12.43
C LYS A 84 27.85 -17.28 11.35
N CYS A 85 26.84 -18.11 11.09
CA CYS A 85 25.84 -17.90 10.06
C CYS A 85 26.44 -17.89 8.65
N GLU A 86 27.45 -18.70 8.40
CA GLU A 86 27.98 -18.97 7.07
C GLU A 86 27.37 -20.27 6.53
N LEU A 87 26.97 -20.25 5.25
CA LEU A 87 26.46 -21.43 4.57
C LEU A 87 27.63 -22.25 4.02
N GLU A 88 27.62 -23.54 4.29
CA GLU A 88 28.64 -24.49 3.87
C GLU A 88 28.00 -25.76 3.29
N ASN A 89 28.80 -26.53 2.55
CA ASN A 89 28.46 -27.89 2.10
C ASN A 89 27.14 -27.99 1.33
N ILE A 90 26.76 -26.96 0.57
CA ILE A 90 25.57 -27.01 -0.27
C ILE A 90 25.73 -28.04 -1.38
N LYS A 91 24.84 -29.03 -1.39
CA LYS A 91 24.82 -30.10 -2.38
C LYS A 91 23.40 -30.35 -2.85
N LEU A 92 23.18 -30.09 -4.13
CA LEU A 92 21.94 -30.34 -4.85
C LEU A 92 22.02 -31.68 -5.56
N SER A 93 20.93 -32.44 -5.55
CA SER A 93 20.75 -33.65 -6.36
C SER A 93 19.47 -33.49 -7.17
N VAL A 94 19.58 -33.45 -8.49
CA VAL A 94 18.45 -33.27 -9.42
C VAL A 94 18.59 -34.28 -10.54
N GLY A 95 17.60 -35.17 -10.71
CA GLY A 95 17.59 -36.17 -11.78
C GLY A 95 18.81 -37.09 -11.77
N GLY A 96 19.31 -37.45 -10.58
CA GLY A 96 20.51 -38.29 -10.39
C GLY A 96 21.86 -37.57 -10.56
N LYS A 97 21.85 -36.30 -10.99
CA LYS A 97 23.06 -35.46 -11.10
C LYS A 97 23.22 -34.59 -9.86
N GLN A 98 24.47 -34.33 -9.49
CA GLN A 98 24.83 -33.57 -8.30
C GLN A 98 25.47 -32.25 -8.67
N TYR A 99 25.07 -31.20 -7.98
CA TYR A 99 25.56 -29.84 -8.18
C TYR A 99 25.96 -29.20 -6.85
N ARG A 100 26.87 -28.22 -6.91
CA ARG A 100 27.19 -27.31 -5.80
C ARG A 100 27.24 -25.88 -6.29
N TYR A 101 27.28 -24.95 -5.35
CA TYR A 101 27.61 -23.55 -5.60
C TYR A 101 28.98 -23.25 -5.02
N ALA A 102 29.86 -22.67 -5.83
CA ALA A 102 31.23 -22.36 -5.39
C ALA A 102 31.32 -21.08 -4.56
N LYS A 103 30.33 -20.18 -4.72
CA LYS A 103 30.29 -18.90 -4.03
C LYS A 103 28.95 -18.71 -3.35
N VAL A 104 28.95 -18.25 -2.10
CA VAL A 104 27.74 -17.90 -1.35
C VAL A 104 27.90 -16.52 -0.75
N GLU A 105 26.89 -15.68 -0.95
CA GLU A 105 26.82 -14.34 -0.37
C GLU A 105 25.67 -14.26 0.61
N ARG A 106 25.97 -13.62 1.73
CA ARG A 106 25.00 -13.27 2.76
C ARG A 106 24.37 -11.91 2.38
N VAL A 107 23.10 -11.88 1.98
CA VAL A 107 22.46 -10.66 1.45
C VAL A 107 21.62 -9.94 2.50
N VAL A 108 21.78 -8.63 2.55
CA VAL A 108 21.03 -7.72 3.43
C VAL A 108 19.74 -7.28 2.75
N GLU A 109 18.62 -7.37 3.46
CA GLU A 109 17.29 -6.97 2.99
C GLU A 109 17.26 -5.52 2.51
N ASP A 110 16.81 -5.26 1.29
CA ASP A 110 16.78 -3.94 0.65
C ASP A 110 15.37 -3.45 0.27
N GLY A 111 14.30 -4.15 0.68
CA GLY A 111 12.92 -3.77 0.37
C GLY A 111 12.41 -4.22 -1.01
N HIS A 112 13.32 -4.56 -1.94
CA HIS A 112 13.02 -5.03 -3.30
C HIS A 112 13.02 -6.54 -3.44
N ILE A 113 13.16 -7.28 -2.35
CA ILE A 113 13.18 -8.74 -2.40
C ILE A 113 11.75 -9.25 -2.63
N GLU A 114 11.26 -9.12 -3.87
CA GLU A 114 9.95 -9.54 -4.38
C GLU A 114 9.69 -11.05 -4.22
N LYS A 115 10.74 -11.80 -3.89
CA LYS A 115 10.67 -13.20 -3.44
C LYS A 115 11.32 -13.38 -2.07
N ASN A 116 10.73 -12.79 -1.03
CA ASN A 116 10.59 -13.40 0.30
C ASN A 116 11.70 -13.43 1.34
N ASP A 117 12.80 -12.70 1.32
CA ASP A 117 13.82 -12.96 2.36
C ASP A 117 14.22 -11.73 3.16
N LEU A 118 13.67 -11.65 4.37
CA LEU A 118 14.34 -11.00 5.49
C LEU A 118 15.65 -11.76 5.71
N PHE A 119 16.73 -11.30 5.07
CA PHE A 119 18.04 -11.97 5.06
C PHE A 119 18.05 -13.33 4.30
N ALA A 120 18.77 -13.41 3.18
CA ALA A 120 18.95 -14.63 2.39
C ALA A 120 20.41 -14.95 2.11
N TYR A 121 20.69 -16.24 1.89
CA TYR A 121 21.92 -16.67 1.22
C TYR A 121 21.66 -16.73 -0.28
N ILE A 122 22.48 -16.02 -1.04
CA ILE A 122 22.50 -16.15 -2.50
C ILE A 122 23.71 -17.00 -2.89
N CYS A 123 23.45 -18.09 -3.57
CA CYS A 123 24.44 -19.05 -4.03
C CYS A 123 24.70 -18.81 -5.54
N TYR A 124 25.97 -18.76 -5.92
CA TYR A 124 26.46 -18.44 -7.26
C TYR A 124 27.46 -19.48 -7.75
N GLU A 125 27.75 -19.41 -9.04
CA GLU A 125 28.75 -20.27 -9.70
C GLU A 125 28.42 -21.75 -9.53
N PRO A 126 27.28 -22.21 -10.10
CA PRO A 126 26.91 -23.61 -10.06
C PRO A 126 27.94 -24.49 -10.77
N GLN A 127 28.23 -25.65 -10.18
CA GLN A 127 29.17 -26.65 -10.71
C GLN A 127 28.58 -28.04 -10.62
N ALA A 128 28.70 -28.83 -11.70
CA ALA A 128 28.38 -30.26 -11.66
C ALA A 128 29.48 -31.04 -10.94
N LEU A 129 29.10 -31.99 -10.09
CA LEU A 129 30.02 -32.77 -9.26
C LEU A 129 30.28 -34.18 -9.78
N ASN A 130 29.25 -34.83 -10.34
CA ASN A 130 29.29 -36.23 -10.77
C ASN A 130 28.97 -36.40 -12.27
N ASP A 131 29.10 -35.34 -13.05
CA ASP A 131 28.89 -35.34 -14.50
C ASP A 131 30.01 -34.54 -15.21
N PRO A 132 31.14 -35.20 -15.55
CA PRO A 132 32.27 -34.54 -16.21
C PRO A 132 31.97 -34.05 -17.63
N GLN A 133 30.88 -34.53 -18.25
CA GLN A 133 30.46 -34.12 -19.59
C GLN A 133 29.40 -33.01 -19.58
N ALA A 134 28.97 -32.57 -18.39
CA ALA A 134 27.99 -31.49 -18.28
C ALA A 134 28.51 -30.21 -18.94
N ASN A 135 27.71 -29.64 -19.85
CA ASN A 135 28.03 -28.34 -20.46
C ASN A 135 27.99 -27.25 -19.36
N PRO A 136 29.12 -26.55 -19.09
CA PRO A 136 29.17 -25.53 -18.06
C PRO A 136 28.16 -24.39 -18.28
N GLU A 137 27.93 -23.97 -19.53
CA GLU A 137 26.98 -22.91 -19.85
C GLU A 137 25.54 -23.33 -19.53
N GLU A 138 25.20 -24.59 -19.80
CA GLU A 138 23.88 -25.13 -19.48
C GLU A 138 23.66 -25.23 -17.97
N VAL A 139 24.70 -25.62 -17.21
CA VAL A 139 24.66 -25.66 -15.75
C VAL A 139 24.50 -24.25 -15.18
N GLN A 140 25.29 -23.29 -15.67
CA GLN A 140 25.17 -21.87 -15.33
C GLN A 140 23.79 -21.32 -15.64
N PHE A 141 23.18 -21.75 -16.75
CA PHE A 141 21.85 -21.30 -17.11
C PHE A 141 20.75 -21.94 -16.25
N LYS A 142 20.76 -23.26 -16.04
CA LYS A 142 19.68 -23.97 -15.32
C LYS A 142 19.68 -23.73 -13.81
N PHE A 143 20.88 -23.55 -13.25
CA PHE A 143 21.12 -23.40 -11.81
C PHE A 143 21.73 -22.05 -11.46
N PHE A 144 21.55 -21.05 -12.32
CA PHE A 144 22.15 -19.71 -12.25
C PHE A 144 22.33 -19.15 -10.84
N ARG A 145 21.29 -19.22 -10.00
CA ARG A 145 21.34 -18.69 -8.64
C ARG A 145 20.53 -19.54 -7.68
N GLY A 146 21.11 -19.90 -6.54
CA GLY A 146 20.37 -20.50 -5.42
C GLY A 146 19.99 -19.43 -4.40
N LYS A 147 18.82 -19.54 -3.77
CA LYS A 147 18.36 -18.61 -2.75
C LYS A 147 17.78 -19.37 -1.56
N ILE A 148 18.40 -19.24 -0.39
CA ILE A 148 17.94 -19.87 0.86
C ILE A 148 17.25 -18.85 1.73
N SER A 149 16.03 -19.17 2.17
CA SER A 149 15.21 -18.32 3.01
C SER A 149 15.78 -18.18 4.44
N PRO A 150 15.37 -17.15 5.20
CA PRO A 150 15.47 -17.17 6.66
C PRO A 150 14.65 -18.34 7.25
N VAL A 151 14.76 -18.57 8.56
CA VAL A 151 13.83 -19.50 9.23
C VAL A 151 12.40 -19.00 9.03
N ILE A 152 11.54 -19.90 8.56
CA ILE A 152 10.15 -19.61 8.27
C ILE A 152 9.36 -19.60 9.59
N ASN A 153 8.73 -18.47 9.88
CA ASN A 153 7.82 -18.27 11.00
C ASN A 153 6.50 -17.64 10.52
N PRO A 154 5.46 -17.50 11.37
CA PRO A 154 4.17 -16.95 10.95
C PRO A 154 4.21 -15.52 10.40
N ASP A 155 5.25 -14.75 10.72
CA ASP A 155 5.48 -13.39 10.20
C ASP A 155 6.20 -13.40 8.83
N TYR A 156 6.70 -14.56 8.40
CA TYR A 156 7.29 -14.73 7.07
C TYR A 156 6.24 -14.42 6.00
N PRO A 157 6.51 -13.53 5.03
CA PRO A 157 5.49 -13.06 4.08
C PRO A 157 4.78 -14.18 3.31
N LEU A 158 5.53 -15.24 3.01
CA LEU A 158 5.07 -16.40 2.25
C LEU A 158 4.56 -17.55 3.12
N TYR A 159 4.49 -17.35 4.44
CA TYR A 159 4.13 -18.40 5.40
C TYR A 159 2.83 -19.10 5.02
N ALA A 160 1.79 -18.31 4.71
CA ALA A 160 0.49 -18.85 4.33
C ALA A 160 0.54 -19.75 3.09
N THR A 161 1.35 -19.38 2.08
CA THR A 161 1.47 -20.21 0.88
C THR A 161 2.24 -21.48 1.17
N LEU A 162 3.34 -21.39 1.92
CA LEU A 162 4.18 -22.55 2.18
C LEU A 162 3.43 -23.55 3.06
N LYS A 163 2.63 -23.04 4.00
CA LYS A 163 1.71 -23.84 4.80
C LYS A 163 0.66 -24.53 3.93
N LEU A 164 0.01 -23.79 3.02
CA LEU A 164 -0.95 -24.37 2.08
C LEU A 164 -0.31 -25.49 1.24
N SER A 165 0.89 -25.27 0.68
CA SER A 165 1.63 -26.29 -0.06
C SER A 165 1.93 -27.52 0.81
N ALA A 166 2.40 -27.32 2.04
CA ALA A 166 2.71 -28.40 2.96
C ALA A 166 1.48 -29.25 3.31
N GLU A 167 0.36 -28.61 3.67
CA GLU A 167 -0.91 -29.27 3.97
C GLU A 167 -1.43 -30.07 2.77
N ARG A 168 -1.37 -29.49 1.57
CA ARG A 168 -1.81 -30.16 0.32
C ARG A 168 -0.98 -31.38 -0.03
N GLN A 169 0.30 -31.39 0.34
CA GLN A 169 1.20 -32.53 0.11
C GLN A 169 1.27 -33.51 1.29
N GLY A 170 0.55 -33.24 2.39
CA GLY A 170 0.60 -34.07 3.59
C GLY A 170 1.99 -34.10 4.24
N ILE A 171 2.75 -33.01 4.13
CA ILE A 171 4.08 -32.86 4.73
C ILE A 171 4.06 -31.80 5.82
N LYS A 172 5.10 -31.81 6.65
CA LYS A 172 5.28 -30.80 7.70
C LYS A 172 5.67 -29.45 7.10
N MET A 173 5.46 -28.38 7.85
CA MET A 173 5.91 -27.05 7.49
C MET A 173 7.45 -27.03 7.40
N PRO A 174 8.07 -26.58 6.29
CA PRO A 174 9.52 -26.45 6.20
C PRO A 174 10.06 -25.42 7.18
N GLN A 175 11.27 -25.65 7.70
CA GLN A 175 11.99 -24.63 8.47
C GLN A 175 12.64 -23.57 7.58
N ARG A 176 13.08 -23.93 6.36
CA ARG A 176 13.60 -23.02 5.34
C ARG A 176 13.17 -23.48 3.95
N THR A 177 13.23 -22.62 2.95
CA THR A 177 13.19 -23.01 1.54
C THR A 177 14.53 -22.76 0.86
N LEU A 178 14.77 -23.50 -0.21
CA LEU A 178 15.79 -23.17 -1.21
C LEU A 178 15.11 -23.05 -2.57
N ALA A 179 15.15 -21.87 -3.18
CA ALA A 179 14.75 -21.67 -4.57
C ALA A 179 15.98 -21.66 -5.48
N VAL A 180 15.99 -22.50 -6.50
CA VAL A 180 16.97 -22.46 -7.59
C VAL A 180 16.36 -21.66 -8.73
N LEU A 181 17.06 -20.63 -9.17
CA LEU A 181 16.68 -19.75 -10.27
C LEU A 181 17.50 -20.10 -11.51
N ASN A 182 16.86 -20.10 -12.67
CA ASN A 182 17.55 -20.19 -13.96
C ASN A 182 18.03 -18.80 -14.45
N GLY A 183 18.68 -18.76 -15.61
CA GLY A 183 19.22 -17.55 -16.22
C GLY A 183 18.18 -16.49 -16.59
N PHE A 184 16.88 -16.84 -16.58
CA PHE A 184 15.78 -15.89 -16.73
C PHE A 184 15.26 -15.34 -15.39
N GLY A 185 15.79 -15.80 -14.25
CA GLY A 185 15.32 -15.41 -12.92
C GLY A 185 14.04 -16.13 -12.45
N SER A 186 13.48 -17.01 -13.26
CA SER A 186 12.37 -17.89 -12.87
C SER A 186 12.87 -19.04 -11.99
N ALA A 187 12.05 -19.48 -11.03
CA ALA A 187 12.39 -20.62 -10.20
C ALA A 187 12.34 -21.89 -11.04
N SER A 188 13.47 -22.58 -11.17
CA SER A 188 13.56 -23.89 -11.84
C SER A 188 13.26 -25.04 -10.88
N HIS A 189 13.63 -24.89 -9.60
CA HIS A 189 13.39 -25.87 -8.54
C HIS A 189 13.12 -25.16 -7.22
N GLU A 190 12.22 -25.69 -6.40
CA GLU A 190 11.94 -25.19 -5.05
C GLU A 190 12.04 -26.35 -4.07
N PHE A 191 12.83 -26.19 -3.00
CA PHE A 191 13.05 -27.23 -2.01
C PHE A 191 12.49 -26.80 -0.67
N PHE A 192 11.79 -27.72 -0.01
CA PHE A 192 11.37 -27.58 1.38
C PHE A 192 12.44 -28.21 2.26
N CYS A 193 13.09 -27.40 3.10
CA CYS A 193 14.28 -27.77 3.85
C CYS A 193 13.97 -27.92 5.34
N TYR A 194 14.44 -29.02 5.91
CA TYR A 194 14.20 -29.42 7.28
C TYR A 194 15.49 -29.57 8.07
N LEU A 195 15.48 -29.09 9.31
CA LEU A 195 16.63 -29.19 10.21
C LEU A 195 16.76 -30.64 10.72
N GLU A 196 17.92 -31.26 10.50
CA GLU A 196 18.19 -32.61 11.00
C GLU A 196 18.16 -32.64 12.53
N GLY A 197 17.50 -33.65 13.09
CA GLY A 197 17.42 -33.85 14.54
C GLY A 197 16.52 -32.86 15.28
N ALA A 198 16.02 -31.81 14.61
CA ALA A 198 14.87 -31.07 15.11
C ALA A 198 13.63 -31.94 14.92
N GLY A 199 12.89 -32.22 16.00
CA GLY A 199 11.59 -32.88 15.91
C GLY A 199 10.55 -31.99 15.20
N ASP A 200 9.32 -31.98 15.71
CA ASP A 200 8.22 -31.21 15.11
C ASP A 200 8.27 -29.70 15.38
N THR A 201 9.28 -29.24 16.10
CA THR A 201 9.40 -27.85 16.52
C THR A 201 10.10 -27.00 15.46
N VAL A 202 9.36 -26.05 14.88
CA VAL A 202 9.95 -24.93 14.14
C VAL A 202 10.75 -24.07 15.13
N PRO A 203 12.05 -23.80 14.90
CA PRO A 203 12.81 -22.89 15.75
C PRO A 203 12.12 -21.52 15.78
N ALA A 204 11.75 -21.05 16.98
CA ALA A 204 11.03 -19.78 17.13
C ALA A 204 11.88 -18.55 16.77
N VAL A 205 13.21 -18.69 16.71
CA VAL A 205 14.16 -17.59 16.47
C VAL A 205 15.22 -18.03 15.48
N ASP A 206 15.40 -17.25 14.40
CA ASP A 206 16.55 -17.38 13.51
C ASP A 206 17.74 -16.67 14.13
N SER A 207 18.66 -17.42 14.73
CA SER A 207 19.94 -16.89 15.26
C SER A 207 20.80 -16.24 14.17
N CYS A 208 20.48 -16.46 12.90
CA CYS A 208 21.16 -15.91 11.74
C CYS A 208 20.37 -14.79 11.04
N SER A 209 19.28 -14.31 11.63
CA SER A 209 18.63 -13.08 11.13
C SER A 209 19.50 -11.85 11.40
N ILE A 210 19.43 -10.86 10.50
CA ILE A 210 20.05 -9.55 10.70
C ILE A 210 18.99 -8.64 11.34
N PRO A 211 19.23 -8.06 12.53
CA PRO A 211 18.31 -7.11 13.14
C PRO A 211 18.01 -5.93 12.20
N PHE A 212 16.78 -5.43 12.24
CA PHE A 212 16.33 -4.33 11.36
C PHE A 212 17.23 -3.09 11.44
N ASP A 213 17.68 -2.70 12.63
CA ASP A 213 18.57 -1.55 12.78
C ASP A 213 19.94 -1.78 12.11
N GLU A 214 20.46 -3.02 12.14
CA GLU A 214 21.71 -3.37 11.43
C GLU A 214 21.52 -3.38 9.91
N VAL A 215 20.35 -3.80 9.42
CA VAL A 215 19.97 -3.66 8.00
C VAL A 215 20.00 -2.19 7.58
N LEU A 216 19.39 -1.30 8.36
CA LEU A 216 19.41 0.15 8.10
C LEU A 216 20.82 0.72 8.09
N GLU A 217 21.65 0.37 9.09
CA GLU A 217 23.04 0.84 9.15
C GLU A 217 23.88 0.34 7.97
N THR A 218 23.65 -0.89 7.52
CA THR A 218 24.39 -1.45 6.38
C THR A 218 24.09 -0.67 5.10
N HIS A 219 22.82 -0.45 4.78
CA HIS A 219 22.45 0.35 3.60
C HIS A 219 22.89 1.80 3.72
N TYR A 220 22.81 2.38 4.91
CA TYR A 220 23.28 3.74 5.15
C TYR A 220 24.78 3.88 4.92
N ARG A 221 25.61 2.96 5.45
CA ARG A 221 27.06 2.94 5.20
C ARG A 221 27.39 2.79 3.72
N ASN A 222 26.59 2.00 3.01
CA ASN A 222 26.69 1.81 1.56
C ASN A 222 26.07 2.96 0.75
N LYS A 223 25.53 4.00 1.41
CA LYS A 223 24.83 5.14 0.79
C LYS A 223 23.69 4.72 -0.16
N ASN A 224 23.04 3.59 0.14
CA ASN A 224 21.97 3.03 -0.67
C ASN A 224 20.62 3.61 -0.22
N ALA A 225 20.33 4.85 -0.67
CA ALA A 225 19.09 5.53 -0.32
C ALA A 225 17.84 4.83 -0.87
N VAL A 226 17.95 4.23 -2.06
CA VAL A 226 16.88 3.46 -2.71
C VAL A 226 16.43 2.33 -1.78
N ALA A 227 17.35 1.44 -1.38
CA ALA A 227 17.04 0.35 -0.47
C ALA A 227 16.40 0.80 0.86
N LEU A 228 16.84 1.93 1.42
CA LEU A 228 16.24 2.48 2.63
C LEU A 228 14.81 2.99 2.39
N MET A 229 14.54 3.59 1.23
CA MET A 229 13.18 4.00 0.85
C MET A 229 12.26 2.80 0.64
N ASP A 230 12.75 1.76 -0.03
CA ASP A 230 11.95 0.57 -0.31
C ASP A 230 11.71 -0.27 0.96
N LEU A 231 12.66 -0.27 1.89
CA LEU A 231 12.42 -0.75 3.26
C LEU A 231 11.29 0.04 3.93
N GLY A 232 11.29 1.37 3.79
CA GLY A 232 10.20 2.22 4.27
C GLY A 232 8.84 1.79 3.71
N ASP A 233 8.75 1.66 2.40
CA ASP A 233 7.52 1.26 1.70
C ASP A 233 7.07 -0.15 2.11
N LYS A 234 8.01 -1.06 2.28
CA LYS A 234 7.75 -2.43 2.74
C LYS A 234 7.09 -2.43 4.11
N TYR A 235 7.66 -1.72 5.08
CA TYR A 235 7.10 -1.67 6.43
C TYR A 235 5.81 -0.85 6.50
N ALA A 236 5.66 0.19 5.67
CA ALA A 236 4.40 0.93 5.54
C ALA A 236 3.26 0.02 5.05
N ARG A 237 3.51 -0.83 4.05
CA ARG A 237 2.56 -1.86 3.57
C ARG A 237 2.26 -2.95 4.61
N ARG A 238 3.12 -3.13 5.61
CA ARG A 238 2.88 -4.01 6.77
C ARG A 238 2.15 -3.31 7.92
N PHE A 239 1.82 -2.03 7.77
CA PHE A 239 1.27 -1.17 8.82
C PHE A 239 2.22 -1.00 10.03
N ASP A 240 3.52 -1.32 9.87
CA ASP A 240 4.58 -1.08 10.85
C ASP A 240 5.18 0.30 10.60
N TYR A 241 4.40 1.33 10.92
CA TYR A 241 4.74 2.73 10.63
C TYR A 241 5.99 3.20 11.37
N GLU A 242 6.36 2.58 12.50
CA GLU A 242 7.57 2.91 13.23
C GLU A 242 8.82 2.52 12.45
N LYS A 243 8.88 1.28 11.94
CA LYS A 243 10.01 0.84 11.10
C LYS A 243 10.02 1.56 9.76
N ALA A 244 8.85 1.81 9.18
CA ALA A 244 8.74 2.58 7.95
C ALA A 244 9.34 3.98 8.12
N GLU A 245 8.95 4.70 9.18
CA GLU A 245 9.49 6.02 9.51
C GLU A 245 11.02 5.97 9.70
N LYS A 246 11.54 5.02 10.47
CA LYS A 246 12.99 4.87 10.68
C LYS A 246 13.74 4.70 9.35
N ALA A 247 13.23 3.87 8.45
CA ALA A 247 13.85 3.62 7.15
C ALA A 247 13.83 4.86 6.25
N TYR A 248 12.67 5.53 6.12
CA TYR A 248 12.56 6.77 5.35
C TYR A 248 13.45 7.89 5.90
N LEU A 249 13.46 8.09 7.22
CA LEU A 249 14.32 9.11 7.84
C LEU A 249 15.81 8.78 7.65
N LYS A 250 16.18 7.50 7.72
CA LYS A 250 17.55 7.06 7.43
C LYS A 250 17.91 7.34 5.97
N ALA A 251 17.03 7.06 5.02
CA ALA A 251 17.21 7.40 3.61
C ALA A 251 17.43 8.90 3.42
N LEU A 252 16.51 9.72 3.94
CA LEU A 252 16.51 11.18 3.83
C LEU A 252 17.70 11.85 4.55
N SER A 253 18.37 11.14 5.46
CA SER A 253 19.60 11.61 6.09
C SER A 253 20.85 11.46 5.22
N LEU A 254 20.77 10.75 4.10
CA LEU A 254 21.84 10.67 3.11
C LEU A 254 21.92 11.97 2.27
N PRO A 255 23.12 12.40 1.84
CA PRO A 255 23.27 13.59 1.01
C PRO A 255 22.49 13.50 -0.31
N GLY A 256 21.86 14.61 -0.72
CA GLY A 256 21.16 14.73 -2.00
C GLY A 256 19.78 14.07 -2.06
N GLN A 257 19.25 13.59 -0.93
CA GLN A 257 17.92 12.97 -0.88
C GLN A 257 16.83 14.02 -0.64
N GLU A 258 15.90 14.15 -1.60
CA GLU A 258 14.81 15.12 -1.54
C GLU A 258 13.41 14.51 -1.81
N ASP A 259 13.30 13.18 -1.87
CA ASP A 259 12.01 12.51 -1.98
C ASP A 259 11.32 12.42 -0.61
N TYR A 260 10.78 13.54 -0.16
CA TYR A 260 10.02 13.62 1.09
C TYR A 260 8.60 13.02 0.96
N ARG A 261 8.14 12.75 -0.28
CA ARG A 261 6.74 12.41 -0.56
C ARG A 261 6.33 11.12 0.14
N ARG A 262 7.12 10.05 0.03
CA ARG A 262 6.81 8.74 0.63
C ARG A 262 6.56 8.84 2.15
N LEU A 263 7.43 9.55 2.88
CA LEU A 263 7.28 9.76 4.32
C LEU A 263 6.06 10.62 4.66
N VAL A 264 5.83 11.71 3.92
CA VAL A 264 4.69 12.61 4.14
C VAL A 264 3.37 11.89 3.87
N GLU A 265 3.27 11.15 2.77
CA GLU A 265 2.08 10.37 2.43
C GLU A 265 1.80 9.30 3.49
N MET A 266 2.82 8.58 3.95
CA MET A 266 2.68 7.65 5.08
C MET A 266 2.13 8.34 6.34
N TYR A 267 2.61 9.53 6.69
CA TYR A 267 2.07 10.29 7.82
C TYR A 267 0.62 10.71 7.63
N LEU A 268 0.23 11.17 6.43
CA LEU A 268 -1.16 11.58 6.16
C LEU A 268 -2.11 10.38 6.19
N GLU A 269 -1.70 9.25 5.59
CA GLU A 269 -2.49 8.01 5.57
C GLU A 269 -2.65 7.39 6.95
N SER A 270 -1.61 7.45 7.78
CA SER A 270 -1.65 6.99 9.17
C SER A 270 -2.31 7.99 10.14
N GLY A 271 -2.85 9.11 9.65
CA GLY A 271 -3.55 10.10 10.47
C GLY A 271 -2.65 10.95 11.38
N GLN A 272 -1.38 11.13 10.99
CA GLN A 272 -0.35 11.87 11.71
C GLN A 272 0.14 13.15 10.97
N PRO A 273 -0.75 14.04 10.48
CA PRO A 273 -0.35 15.20 9.68
C PRO A 273 0.57 16.17 10.43
N ALA A 274 0.47 16.24 11.77
CA ALA A 274 1.35 17.06 12.59
C ALA A 274 2.84 16.66 12.48
N ARG A 275 3.13 15.37 12.35
CA ARG A 275 4.51 14.87 12.18
C ARG A 275 5.05 15.22 10.79
N ALA A 276 4.23 15.07 9.75
CA ALA A 276 4.56 15.53 8.39
C ALA A 276 4.90 17.01 8.37
N ARG A 277 4.02 17.86 8.94
CA ARG A 277 4.22 19.30 9.02
C ARG A 277 5.50 19.67 9.77
N GLN A 278 5.72 19.09 10.94
CA GLN A 278 6.92 19.37 11.75
C GLN A 278 8.20 19.00 10.98
N TYR A 279 8.21 17.84 10.32
CA TYR A 279 9.34 17.40 9.52
C TYR A 279 9.62 18.33 8.34
N LEU A 280 8.59 18.66 7.55
CA LEU A 280 8.69 19.54 6.38
C LEU A 280 9.16 20.95 6.76
N LEU A 281 8.62 21.55 7.83
CA LEU A 281 9.07 22.84 8.34
C LEU A 281 10.54 22.80 8.79
N GLY A 282 11.01 21.67 9.32
CA GLY A 282 12.42 21.46 9.65
C GLY A 282 13.33 21.48 8.43
N GLN A 283 12.91 20.84 7.33
CA GLN A 283 13.66 20.82 6.07
C GLN A 283 13.61 22.18 5.36
N LEU A 284 12.45 22.83 5.36
CA LEU A 284 12.24 24.11 4.68
C LEU A 284 13.12 25.23 5.25
N LYS A 285 13.43 25.19 6.56
CA LYS A 285 14.40 26.12 7.17
C LYS A 285 15.80 26.08 6.53
N ARG A 286 16.19 24.94 5.96
CA ARG A 286 17.51 24.73 5.34
C ARG A 286 17.45 24.93 3.83
N SER A 287 16.33 24.55 3.22
CA SER A 287 16.11 24.62 1.77
C SER A 287 14.86 25.43 1.45
N PRO A 288 14.86 26.76 1.71
CA PRO A 288 13.67 27.60 1.57
C PRO A 288 13.20 27.75 0.12
N MET A 289 14.03 27.45 -0.87
CA MET A 289 13.70 27.53 -2.30
C MET A 289 13.40 26.15 -2.91
N ASN A 290 12.92 25.19 -2.12
CA ASN A 290 12.59 23.85 -2.59
C ASN A 290 11.09 23.73 -2.91
N PHE A 291 10.77 23.54 -4.19
CA PHE A 291 9.40 23.39 -4.69
C PHE A 291 8.62 22.27 -3.99
N ASN A 292 9.24 21.09 -3.84
CA ASN A 292 8.56 19.92 -3.28
C ASN A 292 8.23 20.09 -1.79
N LEU A 293 9.07 20.79 -1.03
CA LEU A 293 8.80 21.08 0.38
C LEU A 293 7.55 21.97 0.54
N HIS A 294 7.47 23.06 -0.23
CA HIS A 294 6.29 23.93 -0.24
C HIS A 294 5.03 23.17 -0.71
N LEU A 295 5.13 22.41 -1.80
CA LEU A 295 4.02 21.60 -2.32
C LEU A 295 3.49 20.60 -1.28
N LEU A 296 4.38 19.83 -0.64
CA LEU A 296 4.00 18.82 0.36
C LEU A 296 3.46 19.47 1.66
N LEU A 297 3.97 20.64 2.03
CA LEU A 297 3.47 21.40 3.17
C LEU A 297 2.08 21.97 2.89
N ALA A 298 1.84 22.49 1.69
CA ALA A 298 0.53 22.91 1.22
C ALA A 298 -0.48 21.75 1.25
N ARG A 299 -0.08 20.56 0.77
CA ARG A 299 -0.89 19.34 0.82
C ARG A 299 -1.21 18.95 2.27
N THR A 300 -0.22 19.03 3.16
CA THR A 300 -0.39 18.72 4.59
C THR A 300 -1.38 19.70 5.24
N TYR A 301 -1.26 20.99 4.98
CA TYR A 301 -2.22 21.99 5.50
C TYR A 301 -3.62 21.82 4.91
N LEU A 302 -3.74 21.43 3.65
CA LEU A 302 -5.04 21.13 3.03
C LEU A 302 -5.72 19.94 3.73
N TYR A 303 -4.97 18.88 4.04
CA TYR A 303 -5.47 17.74 4.80
C TYR A 303 -5.96 18.15 6.20
N GLU A 304 -5.25 19.07 6.84
CA GLU A 304 -5.62 19.64 8.14
C GLU A 304 -6.75 20.69 8.05
N LYS A 305 -7.28 20.95 6.84
CA LYS A 305 -8.25 22.01 6.55
C LYS A 305 -7.78 23.42 6.92
N ALA A 306 -6.46 23.63 7.05
CA ALA A 306 -5.84 24.93 7.29
C ALA A 306 -5.68 25.69 5.96
N TYR A 307 -6.81 26.09 5.37
CA TYR A 307 -6.88 26.55 3.98
C TYR A 307 -5.98 27.77 3.69
N ASP A 308 -5.90 28.76 4.58
CA ASP A 308 -5.05 29.94 4.36
C ASP A 308 -3.57 29.57 4.22
N LYS A 309 -3.09 28.67 5.08
CA LYS A 309 -1.70 28.18 5.02
C LYS A 309 -1.47 27.27 3.81
N ALA A 310 -2.47 26.47 3.43
CA ALA A 310 -2.39 25.66 2.21
C ALA A 310 -2.26 26.54 0.96
N ILE A 311 -2.99 27.66 0.91
CA ILE A 311 -2.89 28.66 -0.17
C ILE A 311 -1.51 29.31 -0.17
N GLU A 312 -1.04 29.80 0.98
CA GLU A 312 0.27 30.46 1.10
C GLU A 312 1.42 29.58 0.59
N GLU A 313 1.45 28.32 1.02
CA GLU A 313 2.51 27.37 0.63
C GLU A 313 2.38 26.91 -0.83
N ALA A 314 1.15 26.75 -1.35
CA ALA A 314 0.95 26.44 -2.77
C ALA A 314 1.34 27.60 -3.69
N GLU A 315 1.13 28.84 -3.26
CA GLU A 315 1.62 30.03 -3.98
C GLU A 315 3.14 30.15 -3.88
N ALA A 316 3.73 29.81 -2.73
CA ALA A 316 5.18 29.77 -2.55
C ALA A 316 5.84 28.73 -3.47
N SER A 317 5.26 27.53 -3.62
CA SER A 317 5.77 26.54 -4.59
C SER A 317 5.67 27.05 -6.02
N LEU A 318 4.55 27.66 -6.42
CA LEU A 318 4.35 28.18 -7.77
C LEU A 318 5.33 29.31 -8.16
N LYS A 319 5.77 30.13 -7.19
CA LYS A 319 6.80 31.17 -7.41
C LYS A 319 8.17 30.60 -7.79
N LEU A 320 8.43 29.33 -7.52
CA LEU A 320 9.69 28.66 -7.84
C LEU A 320 9.74 28.13 -9.28
N GLU A 321 8.62 28.21 -10.02
CA GLU A 321 8.52 27.90 -11.46
C GLU A 321 9.12 26.54 -11.87
N ALA A 322 8.86 25.49 -11.09
CA ALA A 322 9.34 24.14 -11.39
C ALA A 322 8.85 23.65 -12.76
N GLU A 323 9.69 22.98 -13.55
CA GLU A 323 9.33 22.54 -14.91
C GLU A 323 8.15 21.57 -14.97
N ARG A 324 7.93 20.77 -13.91
CA ARG A 324 6.89 19.73 -13.82
C ARG A 324 6.22 19.72 -12.45
N GLY A 325 5.00 19.20 -12.38
CA GLY A 325 4.26 19.03 -11.13
C GLY A 325 3.55 20.29 -10.63
N GLN A 326 3.61 21.40 -11.38
CA GLN A 326 2.90 22.64 -10.99
C GLN A 326 1.39 22.45 -10.89
N TYR A 327 0.82 21.53 -11.68
CA TYR A 327 -0.60 21.19 -11.63
C TYR A 327 -1.04 20.76 -10.22
N GLU A 328 -0.17 20.10 -9.44
CA GLU A 328 -0.49 19.69 -8.06
C GLU A 328 -0.63 20.92 -7.14
N SER A 329 0.23 21.92 -7.31
CA SER A 329 0.17 23.16 -6.53
C SER A 329 -1.11 23.93 -6.84
N TYR A 330 -1.45 24.07 -8.13
CA TYR A 330 -2.73 24.66 -8.56
C TYR A 330 -3.95 23.85 -8.06
N ALA A 331 -3.87 22.52 -8.03
CA ALA A 331 -4.93 21.68 -7.50
C ALA A 331 -5.15 21.89 -6.01
N ILE A 332 -4.07 22.00 -5.22
CA ILE A 332 -4.14 22.30 -3.79
C ILE A 332 -4.70 23.70 -3.55
N LEU A 333 -4.20 24.71 -4.28
CA LEU A 333 -4.70 26.08 -4.26
C LEU A 333 -6.21 26.11 -4.53
N GLY A 334 -6.64 25.47 -5.62
CA GLY A 334 -8.04 25.39 -6.00
C GLY A 334 -8.92 24.72 -4.95
N ARG A 335 -8.50 23.58 -4.40
CA ARG A 335 -9.23 22.88 -3.32
C ARG A 335 -9.27 23.66 -2.03
N ALA A 336 -8.20 24.37 -1.67
CA ALA A 336 -8.20 25.24 -0.50
C ALA A 336 -9.18 26.42 -0.67
N GLN A 337 -9.23 27.02 -1.86
CA GLN A 337 -10.23 28.05 -2.19
C GLN A 337 -11.67 27.51 -2.15
N LEU A 338 -11.92 26.27 -2.59
CA LEU A 338 -13.22 25.62 -2.39
C LEU A 338 -13.59 25.49 -0.91
N GLY A 339 -12.64 25.08 -0.06
CA GLY A 339 -12.83 25.01 1.39
C GLY A 339 -13.17 26.37 2.01
N LYS A 340 -12.60 27.46 1.47
CA LYS A 340 -12.93 28.85 1.83
C LYS A 340 -14.21 29.39 1.18
N ARG A 341 -14.87 28.61 0.31
CA ARG A 341 -16.02 29.02 -0.50
C ARG A 341 -15.72 30.17 -1.49
N ASN A 342 -14.46 30.36 -1.85
CA ASN A 342 -14.01 31.30 -2.88
C ASN A 342 -14.05 30.62 -4.26
N TYR A 343 -15.26 30.43 -4.79
CA TYR A 343 -15.48 29.58 -5.96
C TYR A 343 -14.87 30.12 -7.25
N VAL A 344 -14.78 31.44 -7.42
CA VAL A 344 -14.21 32.04 -8.65
C VAL A 344 -12.71 31.76 -8.75
N GLU A 345 -11.98 31.99 -7.65
CA GLU A 345 -10.56 31.71 -7.53
C GLU A 345 -10.29 30.20 -7.63
N ALA A 346 -11.15 29.38 -7.03
CA ALA A 346 -11.07 27.94 -7.15
C ALA A 346 -11.19 27.46 -8.60
N ILE A 347 -12.17 27.97 -9.37
CA ILE A 347 -12.35 27.63 -10.78
C ILE A 347 -11.12 28.00 -11.59
N LYS A 348 -10.54 29.19 -11.35
CA LYS A 348 -9.32 29.64 -12.03
C LYS A 348 -8.15 28.69 -11.77
N ALA A 349 -7.89 28.38 -10.49
CA ALA A 349 -6.78 27.53 -10.10
C ALA A 349 -6.96 26.08 -10.59
N LEU A 350 -8.15 25.49 -10.41
CA LEU A 350 -8.46 24.14 -10.89
C LEU A 350 -8.41 24.04 -12.42
N GLY A 351 -8.79 25.11 -13.14
CA GLY A 351 -8.66 25.17 -14.59
C GLY A 351 -7.21 25.10 -15.05
N GLN A 352 -6.30 25.81 -14.36
CA GLN A 352 -4.86 25.70 -14.61
C GLN A 352 -4.33 24.30 -14.28
N ALA A 353 -4.77 23.71 -13.16
CA ALA A 353 -4.42 22.33 -12.82
C ALA A 353 -4.85 21.34 -13.91
N ALA A 354 -6.06 21.45 -14.45
CA ALA A 354 -6.55 20.59 -15.52
C ALA A 354 -5.71 20.70 -16.80
N VAL A 355 -5.43 21.92 -17.25
CA VAL A 355 -4.63 22.18 -18.46
C VAL A 355 -3.21 21.64 -18.31
N LEU A 356 -2.55 21.92 -17.18
CA LEU A 356 -1.17 21.48 -16.94
C LEU A 356 -1.08 19.96 -16.78
N ALA A 357 -2.02 19.32 -16.07
CA ALA A 357 -2.02 17.87 -15.91
C ALA A 357 -2.20 17.14 -17.25
N GLU A 358 -3.10 17.60 -18.12
CA GLU A 358 -3.26 17.05 -19.46
C GLU A 358 -1.99 17.27 -20.31
N LYS A 359 -1.41 18.47 -20.24
CA LYS A 359 -0.17 18.82 -20.97
C LYS A 359 0.99 17.91 -20.54
N GLU A 360 1.27 17.79 -19.25
CA GLU A 360 2.36 16.96 -18.73
C GLU A 360 2.17 15.47 -19.05
N CYS A 361 0.92 14.97 -19.07
CA CYS A 361 0.61 13.62 -19.56
C CYS A 361 0.99 13.45 -21.04
N ARG A 362 0.61 14.41 -21.90
CA ARG A 362 0.93 14.36 -23.33
C ARG A 362 2.44 14.41 -23.58
N GLU A 363 3.16 15.30 -22.90
CA GLU A 363 4.62 15.40 -23.01
C GLU A 363 5.31 14.11 -22.54
N SER A 364 4.86 13.53 -21.42
CA SER A 364 5.40 12.26 -20.93
C SER A 364 5.14 11.11 -21.89
N ARG A 365 3.95 11.09 -22.52
CA ARG A 365 3.61 10.13 -23.57
C ARG A 365 4.51 10.28 -24.80
N GLU A 366 4.72 11.49 -25.29
CA GLU A 366 5.57 11.72 -26.47
C GLU A 366 7.01 11.23 -26.25
N LEU A 367 7.53 11.39 -25.02
CA LEU A 367 8.81 10.80 -24.64
C LEU A 367 8.75 9.28 -24.65
N TRP A 368 7.73 8.68 -24.04
CA TRP A 368 7.57 7.22 -23.99
C TRP A 368 7.46 6.61 -25.39
N ASP A 369 6.63 7.18 -26.27
CA ASP A 369 6.46 6.76 -27.67
C ASP A 369 7.77 6.90 -28.47
N ARG A 370 8.62 7.89 -28.15
CA ARG A 370 9.93 8.07 -28.79
C ARG A 370 10.93 6.98 -28.40
N PHE A 371 10.95 6.57 -27.13
CA PHE A 371 11.96 5.66 -26.58
C PHE A 371 11.56 4.17 -26.64
N PHE A 372 10.26 3.84 -26.52
CA PHE A 372 9.79 2.46 -26.39
C PHE A 372 9.02 1.94 -27.61
N ARG A 373 9.32 2.50 -28.79
CA ARG A 373 8.58 2.39 -30.07
C ARG A 373 8.32 0.97 -30.63
N GLN A 374 8.72 -0.12 -29.98
CA GLN A 374 8.60 -1.49 -30.55
C GLN A 374 7.99 -2.58 -29.67
N GLU A 375 7.85 -2.41 -28.35
CA GLU A 375 7.34 -3.50 -27.50
C GLU A 375 6.33 -3.01 -26.46
N GLN A 376 5.08 -2.89 -26.91
CA GLN A 376 3.84 -3.28 -26.22
C GLN A 376 2.67 -2.36 -26.64
N GLN A 377 1.64 -2.98 -27.23
CA GLN A 377 0.37 -2.38 -27.60
C GLN A 377 -0.51 -2.07 -26.37
N GLN A 378 -0.01 -1.37 -25.36
CA GLN A 378 -0.95 -0.81 -24.38
C GLN A 378 -1.67 0.38 -25.05
N PRO A 379 -3.01 0.42 -25.07
CA PRO A 379 -3.72 1.58 -25.59
C PRO A 379 -3.31 2.78 -24.75
N ALA A 380 -2.69 3.77 -25.38
CA ALA A 380 -2.22 4.96 -24.70
C ALA A 380 -3.38 5.58 -23.90
N SER A 381 -3.18 5.77 -22.59
CA SER A 381 -4.17 6.37 -21.70
C SER A 381 -4.62 7.71 -22.28
N ASP A 382 -5.92 7.89 -22.45
CA ASP A 382 -6.49 9.17 -22.89
C ASP A 382 -6.12 10.26 -21.88
N CYS A 383 -5.19 11.15 -22.23
CA CYS A 383 -4.69 12.19 -21.32
C CYS A 383 -5.78 13.15 -20.83
N ARG A 384 -6.95 13.19 -21.49
CA ARG A 384 -8.12 13.94 -21.01
C ARG A 384 -8.61 13.43 -19.66
N LEU A 385 -8.35 12.16 -19.32
CA LEU A 385 -8.69 11.58 -18.01
C LEU A 385 -8.00 12.30 -16.85
N PHE A 386 -6.82 12.89 -17.04
CA PHE A 386 -6.10 13.62 -16.00
C PHE A 386 -6.79 14.94 -15.61
N ARG A 387 -7.68 15.46 -16.45
CA ARG A 387 -8.47 16.68 -16.16
C ARG A 387 -9.66 16.41 -15.26
N VAL A 388 -10.22 15.19 -15.35
CA VAL A 388 -11.52 14.82 -14.77
C VAL A 388 -11.61 15.19 -13.29
N PRO A 389 -10.62 14.89 -12.42
CA PRO A 389 -10.74 15.24 -10.99
C PRO A 389 -10.85 16.74 -10.72
N TYR A 390 -10.23 17.58 -11.57
CA TYR A 390 -10.26 19.04 -11.43
C TYR A 390 -11.54 19.63 -12.02
N GLU A 391 -11.99 19.09 -13.16
CA GLU A 391 -13.23 19.49 -13.81
C GLU A 391 -14.48 19.11 -12.99
N GLN A 392 -14.46 17.96 -12.31
CA GLN A 392 -15.48 17.61 -11.31
C GLN A 392 -15.57 18.67 -10.20
N ALA A 393 -14.43 19.12 -9.69
CA ALA A 393 -14.37 20.18 -8.67
C ALA A 393 -14.81 21.55 -9.21
N ILE A 394 -14.54 21.86 -10.48
CA ILE A 394 -15.06 23.06 -11.17
C ILE A 394 -16.59 22.99 -11.32
N VAL A 395 -17.15 21.84 -11.70
CA VAL A 395 -18.60 21.66 -11.79
C VAL A 395 -19.25 21.91 -10.44
N TYR A 396 -18.70 21.36 -9.36
CA TYR A 396 -19.14 21.68 -8.01
C TYR A 396 -19.11 23.20 -7.75
N ALA A 397 -18.00 23.88 -8.03
CA ALA A 397 -17.88 25.33 -7.83
C ALA A 397 -18.89 26.15 -8.64
N LEU A 398 -19.20 25.74 -9.87
CA LEU A 398 -20.21 26.38 -10.72
C LEU A 398 -21.62 26.20 -10.16
N LEU A 399 -21.96 25.00 -9.66
CA LEU A 399 -23.22 24.76 -8.96
C LEU A 399 -23.35 25.63 -7.71
N CYS A 400 -22.23 25.88 -7.03
CA CYS A 400 -22.18 26.75 -5.85
C CYS A 400 -22.40 28.23 -6.18
N LEU A 401 -21.98 28.66 -7.37
CA LEU A 401 -22.17 30.01 -7.90
C LEU A 401 -23.52 30.19 -8.61
N GLU A 402 -24.35 29.14 -8.64
CA GLU A 402 -25.62 29.09 -9.37
C GLU A 402 -25.46 29.26 -10.90
N GLU A 403 -24.27 28.99 -11.43
CA GLU A 403 -23.97 29.01 -12.87
C GLU A 403 -24.37 27.68 -13.53
N TYR A 404 -25.65 27.31 -13.40
CA TYR A 404 -26.16 25.97 -13.70
C TYR A 404 -25.96 25.53 -15.15
N ASP A 405 -26.10 26.43 -16.13
CA ASP A 405 -25.87 26.11 -17.54
C ASP A 405 -24.40 25.72 -17.82
N ARG A 406 -23.46 26.41 -17.17
CA ARG A 406 -22.03 26.07 -17.29
C ARG A 406 -21.72 24.77 -16.56
N ALA A 407 -22.35 24.55 -15.40
CA ALA A 407 -22.22 23.31 -14.65
C ALA A 407 -22.75 22.09 -15.45
N GLU A 408 -23.92 22.21 -16.09
CA GLU A 408 -24.48 21.14 -16.93
C GLU A 408 -23.58 20.83 -18.12
N LYS A 409 -23.10 21.85 -18.84
CA LYS A 409 -22.15 21.67 -19.96
C LYS A 409 -20.85 21.00 -19.51
N GLY A 410 -20.31 21.41 -18.36
CA GLY A 410 -19.11 20.79 -17.77
C GLY A 410 -19.35 19.32 -17.42
N ALA A 411 -20.47 19.01 -16.77
CA ALA A 411 -20.81 17.63 -16.41
C ALA A 411 -21.07 16.74 -17.64
N GLU A 412 -21.69 17.27 -18.69
CA GLU A 412 -21.85 16.56 -19.97
C GLU A 412 -20.49 16.26 -20.64
N ALA A 413 -19.53 17.18 -20.57
CA ALA A 413 -18.18 16.95 -21.07
C ALA A 413 -17.46 15.84 -20.29
N LEU A 414 -17.61 15.81 -18.97
CA LEU A 414 -17.06 14.76 -18.11
C LEU A 414 -17.57 13.37 -18.49
N VAL A 415 -18.88 13.21 -18.70
CA VAL A 415 -19.48 11.93 -19.12
C VAL A 415 -18.94 11.47 -20.47
N ARG A 416 -18.70 12.37 -21.43
CA ARG A 416 -18.13 12.02 -22.74
C ARG A 416 -16.69 11.53 -22.64
N VAL A 417 -15.91 12.02 -21.67
CA VAL A 417 -14.51 11.62 -21.44
C VAL A 417 -14.44 10.31 -20.66
N ALA A 418 -15.29 10.14 -19.64
CA ALA A 418 -15.26 8.98 -18.75
C ALA A 418 -16.68 8.51 -18.39
N ALA A 419 -17.34 7.82 -19.32
CA ALA A 419 -18.69 7.27 -19.14
C ALA A 419 -18.75 6.05 -18.20
N SER A 420 -17.62 5.51 -17.76
CA SER A 420 -17.58 4.44 -16.74
C SER A 420 -17.48 5.00 -15.31
N ASP A 421 -17.26 6.31 -15.17
CA ASP A 421 -17.12 6.95 -13.86
C ASP A 421 -18.51 7.36 -13.30
N PRO A 422 -18.97 6.74 -12.18
CA PRO A 422 -20.26 7.06 -11.58
C PRO A 422 -20.38 8.52 -11.12
N TYR A 423 -19.27 9.19 -10.76
CA TYR A 423 -19.31 10.57 -10.29
C TYR A 423 -19.72 11.54 -11.40
N ASN A 424 -19.38 11.25 -12.66
CA ASN A 424 -19.70 12.14 -13.78
C ASN A 424 -21.21 12.21 -14.03
N TYR A 425 -21.91 11.07 -13.99
CA TYR A 425 -23.36 11.03 -14.06
C TYR A 425 -24.02 11.69 -12.85
N ALA A 426 -23.46 11.50 -11.65
CA ALA A 426 -23.97 12.18 -10.46
C ALA A 426 -23.85 13.71 -10.57
N TRP A 427 -22.70 14.24 -11.01
CA TRP A 427 -22.54 15.68 -11.23
C TRP A 427 -23.52 16.22 -12.28
N GLN A 428 -23.78 15.45 -13.34
CA GLN A 428 -24.77 15.81 -14.34
C GLN A 428 -26.20 15.75 -13.79
N ALA A 429 -26.50 14.80 -12.90
CA ALA A 429 -27.78 14.71 -12.19
C ALA A 429 -27.99 15.92 -11.28
N PHE A 430 -26.98 16.31 -10.49
CA PHE A 430 -27.01 17.53 -9.67
C PHE A 430 -27.25 18.78 -10.54
N ALA A 431 -26.50 18.95 -11.64
CA ALA A 431 -26.69 20.09 -12.53
C ALA A 431 -28.07 20.13 -13.18
N SER A 432 -28.58 18.97 -13.64
CA SER A 432 -29.92 18.86 -14.22
C SER A 432 -31.02 19.18 -13.19
N ALA A 433 -30.85 18.73 -11.94
CA ALA A 433 -31.78 19.03 -10.85
C ALA A 433 -31.80 20.54 -10.53
N ALA A 434 -30.64 21.20 -10.54
CA ALA A 434 -30.54 22.64 -10.31
C ALA A 434 -31.24 23.46 -11.41
N LEU A 435 -31.22 22.97 -12.66
CA LEU A 435 -31.96 23.55 -13.79
C LEU A 435 -33.47 23.23 -13.78
N GLY A 436 -33.96 22.46 -12.81
CA GLY A 436 -35.36 22.01 -12.75
C GLY A 436 -35.71 20.90 -13.75
N LYS A 437 -34.71 20.28 -14.41
CA LYS A 437 -34.89 19.17 -15.35
C LYS A 437 -35.00 17.84 -14.57
N PHE A 438 -36.05 17.69 -13.77
CA PHE A 438 -36.17 16.61 -12.78
C PHE A 438 -36.18 15.20 -13.37
N ASP A 439 -36.86 14.98 -14.48
CA ASP A 439 -36.91 13.66 -15.13
C ASP A 439 -35.51 13.23 -15.60
N LYS A 440 -34.80 14.13 -16.29
CA LYS A 440 -33.39 13.93 -16.71
C LYS A 440 -32.50 13.69 -15.49
N ALA A 441 -32.67 14.47 -14.42
CA ALA A 441 -31.88 14.33 -13.20
C ALA A 441 -32.09 12.97 -12.51
N ALA A 442 -33.33 12.48 -12.46
CA ALA A 442 -33.65 11.18 -11.88
C ALA A 442 -33.06 10.02 -12.71
N GLU A 443 -33.13 10.10 -14.04
CA GLU A 443 -32.52 9.11 -14.94
C GLU A 443 -30.98 9.06 -14.77
N LEU A 444 -30.33 10.23 -14.74
CA LEU A 444 -28.88 10.33 -14.54
C LEU A 444 -28.46 9.85 -13.14
N ALA A 445 -29.26 10.11 -12.12
CA ALA A 445 -29.03 9.56 -10.78
C ALA A 445 -29.12 8.03 -10.80
N ASP A 446 -30.09 7.44 -11.51
CA ASP A 446 -30.20 5.99 -11.65
C ASP A 446 -29.01 5.38 -12.42
N GLN A 447 -28.55 6.04 -13.48
CA GLN A 447 -27.33 5.64 -14.20
C GLN A 447 -26.10 5.68 -13.28
N SER A 448 -25.94 6.75 -12.50
CA SER A 448 -24.86 6.87 -11.52
C SER A 448 -24.94 5.77 -10.45
N LEU A 449 -26.12 5.53 -9.87
CA LEU A 449 -26.32 4.49 -8.85
C LEU A 449 -26.06 3.09 -9.40
N ALA A 450 -26.44 2.82 -10.65
CA ALA A 450 -26.13 1.55 -11.33
C ALA A 450 -24.62 1.33 -11.45
N LEU A 451 -23.84 2.37 -11.76
CA LEU A 451 -22.38 2.32 -11.81
C LEU A 451 -21.72 2.26 -10.41
N PHE A 452 -22.37 2.82 -9.38
CA PHE A 452 -21.92 2.70 -7.99
C PHE A 452 -22.18 1.32 -7.37
N LYS A 453 -23.16 0.57 -7.88
CA LYS A 453 -23.42 -0.79 -7.41
C LYS A 453 -22.20 -1.66 -7.66
N ARG A 454 -21.67 -2.23 -6.59
CA ARG A 454 -20.57 -3.19 -6.63
C ARG A 454 -21.00 -4.42 -5.88
N ARG A 455 -20.95 -5.58 -6.55
CA ARG A 455 -21.01 -6.86 -5.85
C ARG A 455 -19.73 -7.06 -5.05
N GLY A 456 -19.87 -7.42 -3.78
CA GLY A 456 -18.75 -7.49 -2.85
C GLY A 456 -19.06 -8.35 -1.63
N ILE A 457 -18.12 -8.37 -0.68
CA ILE A 457 -18.31 -9.03 0.63
C ILE A 457 -18.58 -8.03 1.77
N GLY A 458 -18.58 -6.72 1.49
CA GLY A 458 -18.80 -5.69 2.52
C GLY A 458 -17.70 -5.63 3.59
N ALA A 459 -16.43 -5.77 3.17
CA ALA A 459 -15.24 -5.54 3.99
C ALA A 459 -14.35 -4.50 3.32
N GLY A 460 -13.71 -3.65 4.13
CA GLY A 460 -12.60 -2.81 3.68
C GLY A 460 -11.35 -3.67 3.51
N ILE A 461 -10.80 -3.69 2.31
CA ILE A 461 -9.60 -4.44 1.96
C ILE A 461 -8.50 -3.46 1.57
N ALA A 462 -7.33 -3.61 2.16
CA ALA A 462 -6.13 -2.86 1.79
C ALA A 462 -5.13 -3.75 1.07
N LYS A 463 -4.31 -3.12 0.24
CA LYS A 463 -3.10 -3.72 -0.33
C LYS A 463 -2.17 -4.15 0.81
N GLY A 464 -1.78 -5.43 0.81
CA GLY A 464 -0.75 -5.95 1.70
C GLY A 464 0.56 -6.21 0.95
N GLU A 465 1.58 -6.70 1.65
CA GLU A 465 2.88 -7.05 1.03
C GLU A 465 2.74 -8.18 0.00
N ILE A 466 2.00 -9.24 0.36
CA ILE A 466 1.77 -10.41 -0.51
C ILE A 466 0.29 -10.65 -0.75
N TYR A 467 -0.46 -10.69 0.34
CA TYR A 467 -1.88 -10.94 0.33
C TYR A 467 -2.63 -9.71 0.81
N PRO A 468 -3.83 -9.44 0.27
CA PRO A 468 -4.66 -8.34 0.73
C PRO A 468 -5.11 -8.58 2.18
N GLN A 469 -5.22 -7.50 2.94
CA GLN A 469 -5.58 -7.54 4.35
C GLN A 469 -6.91 -6.83 4.61
N VAL A 470 -7.74 -7.44 5.44
CA VAL A 470 -8.99 -6.85 5.92
C VAL A 470 -8.67 -5.73 6.91
N ILE A 471 -9.09 -4.50 6.60
CA ILE A 471 -8.86 -3.32 7.45
C ILE A 471 -10.13 -2.88 8.19
N SER A 472 -11.30 -3.23 7.69
CA SER A 472 -12.59 -2.96 8.35
C SER A 472 -13.64 -3.99 7.96
N VAL A 473 -14.52 -4.31 8.91
CA VAL A 473 -15.71 -5.15 8.70
C VAL A 473 -16.84 -4.54 9.53
N GLN A 474 -17.92 -4.15 8.87
CA GLN A 474 -19.11 -3.65 9.55
C GLN A 474 -20.03 -4.82 9.93
N ALA A 475 -20.75 -4.68 11.05
CA ALA A 475 -21.75 -5.67 11.45
C ALA A 475 -22.88 -5.74 10.42
N GLY A 476 -23.37 -6.95 10.15
CA GLY A 476 -24.47 -7.17 9.20
C GLY A 476 -24.04 -7.27 7.74
N THR A 477 -22.81 -6.93 7.36
CA THR A 477 -22.29 -7.22 6.01
C THR A 477 -21.99 -8.72 5.85
N PRO A 478 -21.90 -9.25 4.61
CA PRO A 478 -21.55 -10.64 4.39
C PRO A 478 -20.26 -11.08 5.05
N ALA A 479 -19.21 -10.25 4.97
CA ALA A 479 -17.94 -10.48 5.65
C ALA A 479 -18.12 -10.57 7.17
N GLY A 480 -18.92 -9.66 7.75
CA GLY A 480 -19.23 -9.68 9.18
C GLY A 480 -19.98 -10.94 9.61
N ARG A 481 -21.01 -11.34 8.85
CA ARG A 481 -21.79 -12.57 9.10
C ARG A 481 -20.94 -13.83 8.93
N ALA A 482 -19.99 -13.82 8.01
CA ALA A 482 -19.04 -14.90 7.80
C ALA A 482 -17.87 -14.92 8.80
N GLY A 483 -17.79 -13.94 9.71
CA GLY A 483 -16.80 -13.90 10.79
C GLY A 483 -15.39 -13.45 10.35
N LEU A 484 -15.29 -12.72 9.25
CA LEU A 484 -14.05 -12.00 8.90
C LEU A 484 -13.80 -10.86 9.90
N LYS A 485 -12.53 -10.63 10.22
CA LYS A 485 -12.12 -9.60 11.18
C LYS A 485 -11.02 -8.72 10.61
N LYS A 486 -10.89 -7.51 11.15
CA LYS A 486 -9.73 -6.65 10.89
C LYS A 486 -8.46 -7.43 11.20
N GLY A 487 -7.50 -7.37 10.27
CA GLY A 487 -6.21 -8.03 10.34
C GLY A 487 -6.15 -9.36 9.58
N ASP A 488 -7.30 -9.97 9.25
CA ASP A 488 -7.36 -11.21 8.46
C ASP A 488 -6.73 -10.99 7.07
N ARG A 489 -5.89 -11.92 6.61
CA ARG A 489 -5.30 -11.92 5.27
C ARG A 489 -6.03 -12.90 4.37
N ILE A 490 -6.41 -12.47 3.17
CA ILE A 490 -7.13 -13.33 2.21
C ILE A 490 -6.10 -13.96 1.27
N ILE A 491 -5.97 -15.28 1.35
CA ILE A 491 -4.94 -16.07 0.68
C ILE A 491 -5.43 -16.54 -0.70
N ALA A 492 -6.66 -17.05 -0.75
CA ALA A 492 -7.24 -17.59 -1.99
C ALA A 492 -8.74 -17.31 -2.07
N VAL A 493 -9.26 -17.30 -3.29
CA VAL A 493 -10.69 -17.18 -3.60
C VAL A 493 -11.06 -18.35 -4.51
N ASN A 494 -12.04 -19.16 -4.11
CA ASN A 494 -12.50 -20.33 -4.86
C ASN A 494 -11.37 -21.29 -5.27
N GLY A 495 -10.37 -21.44 -4.40
CA GLY A 495 -9.19 -22.27 -4.63
C GLY A 495 -8.10 -21.62 -5.47
N GLN A 496 -8.30 -20.41 -6.00
CA GLN A 496 -7.30 -19.64 -6.72
C GLN A 496 -6.50 -18.78 -5.73
N ASP A 497 -5.22 -19.09 -5.53
CA ASP A 497 -4.32 -18.31 -4.68
C ASP A 497 -4.06 -16.94 -5.32
N LEU A 498 -4.29 -15.87 -4.56
CA LEU A 498 -4.28 -14.50 -5.06
C LEU A 498 -2.89 -14.03 -5.52
N ARG A 499 -1.80 -14.70 -5.12
CA ARG A 499 -0.45 -14.33 -5.56
C ARG A 499 -0.22 -14.55 -7.05
N PHE A 500 -0.91 -15.51 -7.65
CA PHE A 500 -0.72 -15.83 -9.07
C PHE A 500 -1.25 -14.74 -10.01
N PHE A 501 -2.01 -13.77 -9.49
CA PHE A 501 -2.47 -12.62 -10.27
C PHE A 501 -1.48 -11.46 -10.32
N ARG A 502 -0.44 -11.45 -9.47
CA ARG A 502 0.47 -10.31 -9.28
C ARG A 502 1.21 -9.85 -10.54
N GLU A 503 1.41 -10.74 -11.51
CA GLU A 503 2.03 -10.38 -12.79
C GLU A 503 1.08 -9.57 -13.69
N GLN A 504 -0.23 -9.68 -13.47
CA GLN A 504 -1.27 -9.08 -14.31
C GLN A 504 -2.00 -7.93 -13.62
N GLU A 505 -2.31 -8.09 -12.33
CA GLU A 505 -3.04 -7.12 -11.52
C GLU A 505 -2.72 -7.28 -10.03
N GLU A 506 -3.05 -6.26 -9.23
CA GLU A 506 -2.84 -6.32 -7.79
C GLU A 506 -3.79 -7.34 -7.11
N PRO A 507 -3.34 -8.07 -6.08
CA PRO A 507 -4.15 -9.11 -5.42
C PRO A 507 -5.53 -8.66 -4.93
N GLU A 508 -5.66 -7.43 -4.41
CA GLU A 508 -6.94 -6.86 -3.99
C GLU A 508 -7.88 -6.57 -5.17
N GLN A 509 -7.33 -6.26 -6.35
CA GLN A 509 -8.09 -6.06 -7.58
C GLN A 509 -8.60 -7.40 -8.12
N ALA A 510 -7.73 -8.42 -8.14
CA ALA A 510 -8.10 -9.78 -8.49
C ALA A 510 -9.21 -10.31 -7.56
N LEU A 511 -9.05 -10.13 -6.24
CA LEU A 511 -10.08 -10.47 -5.24
C LEU A 511 -11.41 -9.79 -5.57
N ALA A 512 -11.41 -8.47 -5.78
CA ALA A 512 -12.63 -7.73 -6.10
C ALA A 512 -13.28 -8.21 -7.40
N ARG A 513 -12.49 -8.52 -8.44
CA ARG A 513 -12.95 -9.04 -9.72
C ARG A 513 -13.57 -10.44 -9.59
N LEU A 514 -12.93 -11.34 -8.85
CA LEU A 514 -13.42 -12.70 -8.63
C LEU A 514 -14.71 -12.70 -7.81
N VAL A 515 -14.76 -11.91 -6.73
CA VAL A 515 -15.97 -11.76 -5.89
C VAL A 515 -17.16 -11.22 -6.68
N ARG A 516 -16.94 -10.35 -7.66
CA ARG A 516 -18.03 -9.79 -8.48
C ARG A 516 -18.68 -10.81 -9.41
N LYS A 517 -18.01 -11.91 -9.74
CA LYS A 517 -18.51 -12.91 -10.70
C LYS A 517 -19.41 -13.97 -10.07
N GLU A 518 -19.32 -14.17 -8.76
CA GLU A 518 -19.96 -15.30 -8.09
C GLU A 518 -20.80 -14.86 -6.90
N GLU A 519 -21.97 -15.48 -6.72
CA GLU A 519 -22.87 -15.20 -5.59
C GLU A 519 -22.34 -15.79 -4.27
N LYS A 520 -21.62 -16.90 -4.32
CA LYS A 520 -20.98 -17.51 -3.16
C LYS A 520 -19.50 -17.65 -3.44
N VAL A 521 -18.67 -17.12 -2.54
CA VAL A 521 -17.22 -17.21 -2.63
C VAL A 521 -16.66 -17.95 -1.44
N LYS A 522 -15.70 -18.83 -1.71
CA LYS A 522 -14.95 -19.58 -0.71
C LYS A 522 -13.59 -18.92 -0.54
N LEU A 523 -13.40 -18.24 0.58
CA LEU A 523 -12.15 -17.56 0.91
C LEU A 523 -11.28 -18.49 1.76
N LEU A 524 -10.01 -18.62 1.40
CA LEU A 524 -8.98 -19.14 2.30
C LEU A 524 -8.35 -17.95 3.01
N VAL A 525 -8.37 -17.95 4.34
CA VAL A 525 -8.01 -16.80 5.17
C VAL A 525 -7.00 -17.20 6.21
N GLN A 526 -5.96 -16.39 6.39
CA GLN A 526 -5.10 -16.42 7.57
C GLN A 526 -5.66 -15.40 8.58
N PRO A 527 -6.24 -15.84 9.72
CA PRO A 527 -6.73 -14.93 10.74
C PRO A 527 -5.61 -14.07 11.33
N ALA A 528 -5.96 -12.85 11.74
CA ALA A 528 -5.01 -11.96 12.42
C ALA A 528 -4.34 -12.66 13.63
N GLY A 529 -3.01 -12.66 13.66
CA GLY A 529 -2.23 -13.26 14.75
C GLY A 529 -2.27 -14.79 14.83
N SER A 530 -2.84 -15.46 13.82
CA SER A 530 -2.91 -16.92 13.77
C SER A 530 -2.03 -17.49 12.65
N PRO A 531 -1.25 -18.55 12.92
CA PRO A 531 -0.61 -19.32 11.87
C PRO A 531 -1.58 -20.22 11.10
N GLU A 532 -2.78 -20.48 11.64
CA GLU A 532 -3.75 -21.42 11.05
C GLU A 532 -4.51 -20.81 9.88
N LEU A 533 -4.69 -21.59 8.80
CA LEU A 533 -5.55 -21.20 7.68
C LEU A 533 -6.98 -21.69 7.96
N LYS A 534 -7.95 -20.83 7.70
CA LYS A 534 -9.37 -21.18 7.77
C LYS A 534 -10.04 -20.95 6.43
N THR A 535 -10.99 -21.81 6.10
CA THR A 535 -11.91 -21.57 4.99
C THR A 535 -13.11 -20.80 5.51
N VAL A 536 -13.51 -19.75 4.80
CA VAL A 536 -14.68 -18.92 5.09
C VAL A 536 -15.53 -18.84 3.82
N GLU A 537 -16.78 -19.28 3.91
CA GLU A 537 -17.75 -19.09 2.82
C GLU A 537 -18.50 -17.78 3.03
N VAL A 538 -18.56 -16.96 1.99
CA VAL A 538 -19.20 -15.65 2.02
C VAL A 538 -20.19 -15.55 0.86
N GLN A 539 -21.42 -15.15 1.17
CA GLN A 539 -22.41 -14.81 0.14
C GLN A 539 -22.18 -13.37 -0.31
N SER A 540 -21.74 -13.16 -1.55
CA SER A 540 -21.56 -11.81 -2.08
C SER A 540 -22.91 -11.15 -2.31
N GLU A 541 -22.99 -9.86 -2.02
CA GLU A 541 -24.20 -9.06 -2.19
C GLU A 541 -23.87 -7.80 -2.98
N GLU A 542 -24.88 -7.16 -3.56
CA GLU A 542 -24.73 -5.86 -4.20
C GLU A 542 -24.78 -4.75 -3.16
N PHE A 543 -23.72 -3.97 -3.10
CA PHE A 543 -23.63 -2.80 -2.24
C PHE A 543 -23.63 -1.54 -3.08
N LEU A 544 -24.38 -0.54 -2.62
CA LEU A 544 -24.05 0.84 -2.94
C LEU A 544 -22.85 1.23 -2.08
N ASN A 545 -21.81 1.75 -2.73
CA ASN A 545 -20.72 2.38 -2.00
C ASN A 545 -21.28 3.53 -1.13
N GLU A 546 -20.75 3.73 0.08
CA GLU A 546 -21.13 4.87 0.95
C GLU A 546 -21.08 6.21 0.21
N LYS A 547 -20.16 6.36 -0.76
CA LYS A 547 -20.03 7.54 -1.63
C LYS A 547 -21.25 7.78 -2.55
N ALA A 548 -22.12 6.80 -2.74
CA ALA A 548 -23.36 6.92 -3.50
C ALA A 548 -24.51 7.54 -2.67
N THR A 549 -24.37 7.62 -1.35
CA THR A 549 -25.40 8.12 -0.43
C THR A 549 -25.96 9.49 -0.84
N PRO A 550 -25.14 10.50 -1.21
CA PRO A 550 -25.66 11.79 -1.64
C PRO A 550 -26.53 11.71 -2.90
N VAL A 551 -26.26 10.76 -3.80
CA VAL A 551 -27.02 10.53 -5.04
C VAL A 551 -28.38 9.90 -4.73
N VAL A 552 -28.44 8.96 -3.78
CA VAL A 552 -29.72 8.39 -3.28
C VAL A 552 -30.59 9.51 -2.69
N LYS A 553 -30.02 10.33 -1.80
CA LYS A 553 -30.72 11.45 -1.18
C LYS A 553 -31.16 12.50 -2.21
N LEU A 554 -30.35 12.76 -3.24
CA LEU A 554 -30.73 13.64 -4.36
C LEU A 554 -31.99 13.11 -5.06
N LYS A 555 -32.06 11.81 -5.34
CA LYS A 555 -33.23 11.20 -5.98
C LYS A 555 -34.50 11.33 -5.13
N GLU A 556 -34.39 11.09 -3.82
CA GLU A 556 -35.50 11.31 -2.88
C GLU A 556 -35.96 12.78 -2.85
N LEU A 557 -34.99 13.70 -2.88
CA LEU A 557 -35.26 15.13 -2.87
C LEU A 557 -35.95 15.58 -4.16
N ILE A 558 -35.53 15.06 -5.31
CA ILE A 558 -36.20 15.28 -6.61
C ILE A 558 -37.63 14.74 -6.55
N GLY A 559 -37.84 13.50 -6.08
CA GLY A 559 -39.18 12.89 -6.02
C GLY A 559 -40.18 13.63 -5.12
N LYS A 560 -39.69 14.33 -4.07
CA LYS A 560 -40.52 15.19 -3.20
C LYS A 560 -40.81 16.56 -3.83
N SER A 561 -40.03 16.99 -4.81
CA SER A 561 -40.04 18.34 -5.38
C SER A 561 -40.85 18.36 -6.68
N LYS A 562 -42.09 18.89 -6.64
CA LYS A 562 -42.93 18.97 -7.86
C LYS A 562 -42.43 19.99 -8.90
N TYR A 563 -41.79 21.08 -8.44
CA TYR A 563 -41.40 22.21 -9.31
C TYR A 563 -40.07 22.88 -8.91
N LYS A 564 -39.59 22.72 -7.68
CA LYS A 564 -38.34 23.33 -7.19
C LYS A 564 -37.75 22.51 -6.05
N VAL A 565 -36.43 22.31 -6.08
CA VAL A 565 -35.69 21.65 -5.01
C VAL A 565 -35.49 22.62 -3.85
N ASP A 566 -35.59 22.14 -2.60
CA ASP A 566 -35.19 22.92 -1.43
C ASP A 566 -33.70 23.31 -1.52
N PRO A 567 -33.37 24.60 -1.63
CA PRO A 567 -31.99 25.04 -1.86
C PRO A 567 -31.05 24.71 -0.70
N VAL A 568 -31.56 24.66 0.54
CA VAL A 568 -30.74 24.33 1.71
C VAL A 568 -30.37 22.85 1.72
N ALA A 569 -31.35 21.96 1.54
CA ALA A 569 -31.09 20.53 1.41
C ALA A 569 -30.20 20.22 0.20
N PHE A 570 -30.46 20.85 -0.94
CA PHE A 570 -29.66 20.67 -2.15
C PHE A 570 -28.20 21.07 -1.93
N ARG A 571 -27.97 22.23 -1.31
CA ARG A 571 -26.63 22.73 -1.01
C ARG A 571 -25.88 21.80 -0.07
N LYS A 572 -26.54 21.28 0.95
CA LYS A 572 -25.94 20.31 1.88
C LYS A 572 -25.53 19.02 1.14
N LEU A 573 -26.37 18.53 0.23
CA LEU A 573 -26.05 17.33 -0.57
C LEU A 573 -24.87 17.56 -1.52
N LEU A 574 -24.75 18.75 -2.11
CA LEU A 574 -23.59 19.11 -2.93
C LEU A 574 -22.29 19.08 -2.12
N ASP A 575 -22.28 19.72 -0.94
CA ASP A 575 -21.10 19.76 -0.06
C ASP A 575 -20.73 18.32 0.40
N GLU A 576 -21.74 17.50 0.77
CA GLU A 576 -21.55 16.07 1.11
C GLU A 576 -20.95 15.25 -0.06
N PHE A 577 -21.43 15.48 -1.30
CA PHE A 577 -20.95 14.75 -2.46
C PHE A 577 -19.54 15.17 -2.90
N ALA A 578 -19.21 16.46 -2.76
CA ALA A 578 -17.87 16.98 -3.01
C ALA A 578 -16.83 16.53 -1.97
N GLY A 579 -17.28 16.06 -0.80
CA GLY A 579 -16.41 15.67 0.31
C GLY A 579 -15.78 16.85 1.07
N LEU A 580 -16.49 17.98 1.16
CA LEU A 580 -16.01 19.23 1.78
C LEU A 580 -16.47 19.40 3.23
#